data_AF-A0A849DW19-F1
#
_entry.id   AF-A0A849DW19-F1
#
_cell.length_a   1.000
_cell.length_b   1.000
_cell.length_c   1.000
_cell.angle_alpha   90.00
_cell.angle_beta   90.00
_cell.angle_gamma   90.00
#
_symmetry.space_group_name_H-M   'P 1'
#
loop_
_entity.id
_entity.type
_entity.pdbx_description
1 polymer ?
#
loop_
_entity_poly.entity_id
_entity_poly.type
_entity_poly.pdbx_seq_one_letter_code
_entity_poly.pdbx_strand_id
1 'polypeptide(L)'
;MNKLILAVLLIGPLMAVAELTVEEIVNKANETAYYAGDDGRAEVEMNIIDKSGSIRTRKFALLRMNTEGGTQKFYVYFKEPADLYKQVFLVWKEVAEGRDDSRWMWLPALNLKRSIAPGDKRTSFVGSDFVYEDVSGRNLREDVHELTNTTETQY
;
A
#
# COMPACT_ATOMS: atom_id res chain seq x y z
N MET A 1 10.24 72.78 8.84
CA MET A 1 10.32 71.95 7.62
C MET A 1 10.02 70.50 7.99
N ASN A 2 8.75 70.10 7.94
CA ASN A 2 8.34 68.73 8.30
C ASN A 2 8.62 67.80 7.13
N LYS A 3 9.44 66.78 7.36
CA LYS A 3 9.80 65.77 6.35
C LYS A 3 8.61 64.83 6.13
N LEU A 4 8.10 64.80 4.90
CA LEU A 4 7.18 63.77 4.42
C LEU A 4 7.87 62.41 4.50
N ILE A 5 7.29 61.47 5.25
CA ILE A 5 7.69 60.05 5.19
C ILE A 5 6.88 59.40 4.08
N LEU A 6 7.54 59.04 2.99
CA LEU A 6 6.96 58.31 1.86
C LEU A 6 6.86 56.83 2.25
N ALA A 7 5.65 56.33 2.49
CA ALA A 7 5.40 54.91 2.70
C ALA A 7 5.50 54.18 1.35
N VAL A 8 6.56 53.39 1.17
CA VAL A 8 6.71 52.48 0.03
C VAL A 8 5.86 51.24 0.32
N LEU A 9 4.76 51.07 -0.42
CA LEU A 9 3.93 49.88 -0.37
C LEU A 9 4.67 48.75 -1.10
N LEU A 10 5.24 47.82 -0.35
CA LEU A 10 5.90 46.63 -0.89
C LEU A 10 4.81 45.65 -1.38
N ILE A 11 4.46 45.71 -2.66
CA ILE A 11 3.60 44.70 -3.30
C ILE A 11 4.50 43.52 -3.66
N GLY A 12 4.60 42.55 -2.75
CA GLY A 12 5.24 41.26 -3.04
C GLY A 12 4.37 40.43 -3.99
N PRO A 13 4.96 39.62 -4.89
CA PRO A 13 4.20 38.76 -5.78
C PRO A 13 3.38 37.76 -4.95
N LEU A 14 2.07 37.75 -5.19
CA LEU A 14 1.18 36.73 -4.67
C LEU A 14 1.56 35.41 -5.36
N MET A 15 2.34 34.58 -4.67
CA MET A 15 2.64 33.24 -5.16
C MET A 15 1.33 32.45 -5.19
N ALA A 16 0.81 32.19 -6.39
CA ALA A 16 -0.29 31.25 -6.56
C ALA A 16 0.23 29.87 -6.12
N VAL A 17 -0.37 29.31 -5.07
CA VAL A 17 -0.13 27.92 -4.70
C VAL A 17 -0.76 27.08 -5.80
N ALA A 18 0.06 26.43 -6.62
CA ALA A 18 -0.44 25.48 -7.61
C ALA A 18 -1.08 24.32 -6.85
N GLU A 19 -2.37 24.06 -7.11
CA GLU A 19 -3.05 22.88 -6.60
C GLU A 19 -2.44 21.63 -7.24
N LEU A 20 -2.24 20.58 -6.43
CA LEU A 20 -1.69 19.31 -6.92
C LEU A 20 -2.67 18.67 -7.92
N THR A 21 -2.13 18.03 -8.97
CA THR A 21 -2.97 17.22 -9.86
C THR A 21 -3.45 15.95 -9.15
N VAL A 22 -4.50 15.31 -9.70
CA VAL A 22 -5.02 14.04 -9.17
C VAL A 22 -3.93 12.98 -9.13
N GLU A 23 -3.12 12.89 -10.18
CA GLU A 23 -2.01 11.95 -10.30
C GLU A 23 -0.94 12.22 -9.22
N GLU A 24 -0.60 13.50 -8.97
CA GLU A 24 0.35 13.87 -7.92
C GLU A 24 -0.18 13.49 -6.52
N ILE A 25 -1.46 13.71 -6.26
CA ILE A 25 -2.11 13.33 -4.99
C ILE A 25 -2.04 11.81 -4.79
N VAL A 26 -2.46 11.04 -5.79
CA VAL A 26 -2.51 9.58 -5.72
C VAL A 26 -1.11 8.97 -5.63
N ASN A 27 -0.15 9.47 -6.42
CA ASN A 27 1.24 9.01 -6.35
C ASN A 27 1.84 9.28 -4.96
N LYS A 28 1.66 10.48 -4.43
CA LYS A 28 2.17 10.84 -3.10
C LYS A 28 1.52 10.02 -1.99
N ALA A 29 0.22 9.76 -2.07
CA ALA A 29 -0.48 8.88 -1.13
C ALA A 29 0.06 7.44 -1.20
N ASN A 30 0.27 6.91 -2.40
CA ASN A 30 0.82 5.58 -2.61
C ASN A 30 2.26 5.45 -2.13
N GLU A 31 3.11 6.43 -2.40
CA GLU A 31 4.49 6.49 -1.89
C GLU A 31 4.51 6.50 -0.36
N THR A 32 3.65 7.30 0.25
CA THR A 32 3.54 7.39 1.72
C THR A 32 3.09 6.05 2.33
N ALA A 33 2.10 5.39 1.72
CA ALA A 33 1.56 4.14 2.24
C ALA A 33 2.47 2.93 2.03
N TYR A 34 3.07 2.80 0.83
CA TYR A 34 3.74 1.57 0.41
C TYR A 34 5.27 1.68 0.29
N TYR A 35 5.84 2.88 0.18
CA TYR A 35 7.27 3.07 -0.10
C TYR A 35 8.04 3.80 1.01
N ALA A 36 7.42 4.10 2.15
CA ALA A 36 8.11 4.75 3.26
C ALA A 36 9.34 3.94 3.77
N GLY A 37 10.53 4.54 3.75
CA GLY A 37 11.79 3.91 4.17
C GLY A 37 12.45 3.02 3.10
N ASP A 38 13.68 2.55 3.34
CA ASP A 38 14.42 1.69 2.40
C ASP A 38 13.77 0.29 2.30
N ASP A 39 13.41 -0.28 3.45
CA ASP A 39 12.67 -1.52 3.57
C ASP A 39 11.63 -1.40 4.68
N GLY A 40 10.83 -2.45 4.89
CA GLY A 40 9.74 -2.44 5.86
C GLY A 40 9.61 -3.78 6.56
N ARG A 41 9.26 -3.73 7.85
CA ARG A 41 8.94 -4.90 8.66
C ARG A 41 7.73 -4.61 9.53
N ALA A 42 6.83 -5.58 9.62
CA ALA A 42 5.73 -5.58 10.57
C ALA A 42 5.57 -6.96 11.23
N GLU A 43 5.14 -6.96 12.48
CA GLU A 43 4.58 -8.11 13.17
C GLU A 43 3.07 -7.86 13.27
N VAL A 44 2.27 -8.74 12.68
CA VAL A 44 0.84 -8.52 12.49
C VAL A 44 0.05 -9.58 13.25
N GLU A 45 -0.95 -9.14 14.00
CA GLU A 45 -2.04 -9.96 14.51
C GLU A 45 -3.33 -9.55 13.81
N MET A 46 -3.93 -10.49 13.07
CA MET A 46 -5.16 -10.30 12.32
C MET A 46 -6.29 -11.08 12.99
N ASN A 47 -7.31 -10.38 13.46
CA ASN A 47 -8.52 -10.96 14.02
C ASN A 47 -9.63 -10.95 12.97
N ILE A 48 -10.12 -12.14 12.61
CA ILE A 48 -11.24 -12.30 11.68
C ILE A 48 -12.47 -12.67 12.47
N ILE A 49 -13.47 -11.79 12.43
CA ILE A 49 -14.69 -11.90 13.22
C ILE A 49 -15.84 -12.25 12.27
N ASP A 50 -16.52 -13.36 12.52
CA ASP A 50 -17.68 -13.75 11.71
C ASP A 50 -18.98 -13.09 12.19
N LYS A 51 -20.07 -13.34 11.47
CA LYS A 51 -21.41 -12.78 11.79
C LYS A 51 -21.95 -13.23 13.15
N SER A 52 -21.46 -14.33 13.70
CA SER A 52 -21.84 -14.84 15.03
C SER A 52 -21.00 -14.24 16.16
N GLY A 53 -19.93 -13.51 15.82
CA GLY A 53 -18.97 -12.96 16.77
C GLY A 53 -17.79 -13.89 17.08
N SER A 54 -17.69 -15.04 16.40
CA SER A 54 -16.55 -15.95 16.57
C SER A 54 -15.28 -15.34 15.99
N ILE A 55 -14.16 -15.47 16.70
CA ILE A 55 -12.88 -14.84 16.35
C ILE A 55 -11.88 -15.92 15.93
N ARG A 56 -11.27 -15.72 14.77
CA ARG A 56 -10.11 -16.50 14.30
C ARG A 56 -8.90 -15.58 14.15
N THR A 57 -7.87 -15.82 14.93
CA THR A 57 -6.64 -15.02 14.94
C THR A 57 -5.56 -15.64 14.06
N ARG A 58 -4.84 -14.79 13.32
CA ARG A 58 -3.65 -15.16 12.54
C ARG A 58 -2.51 -14.24 12.96
N LYS A 59 -1.32 -14.79 13.17
CA LYS A 59 -0.12 -14.00 13.43
C LYS A 59 0.93 -14.27 12.38
N PHE A 60 1.51 -13.22 11.83
CA PHE A 60 2.52 -13.34 10.80
C PHE A 60 3.49 -12.16 10.85
N ALA A 61 4.71 -12.39 10.37
CA ALA A 61 5.65 -11.33 10.07
C ALA A 61 5.49 -10.95 8.59
N LEU A 62 5.52 -9.66 8.29
CA LEU A 62 5.58 -9.12 6.94
C LEU A 62 6.90 -8.40 6.76
N LEU A 63 7.61 -8.74 5.69
CA LEU A 63 8.79 -8.02 5.23
C LEU A 63 8.50 -7.46 3.85
N ARG A 64 8.86 -6.19 3.64
CA ARG A 64 8.84 -5.51 2.36
C ARG A 64 10.25 -5.03 2.07
N MET A 65 10.72 -5.25 0.86
CA MET A 65 11.98 -4.72 0.36
C MET A 65 11.70 -3.85 -0.85
N ASN A 66 12.10 -2.58 -0.82
CA ASN A 66 12.09 -1.74 -2.01
C ASN A 66 13.33 -2.09 -2.84
N THR A 67 13.14 -2.29 -4.14
CA THR A 67 14.20 -2.64 -5.08
C THR A 67 14.32 -1.58 -6.17
N GLU A 68 15.37 -1.69 -6.99
CA GLU A 68 15.65 -0.72 -8.04
C GLU A 68 14.45 -0.51 -8.99
N GLY A 69 14.34 0.70 -9.53
CA GLY A 69 13.28 1.06 -10.46
C GLY A 69 11.88 1.06 -9.84
N GLY A 70 11.75 1.21 -8.52
CA GLY A 70 10.45 1.30 -7.83
C GLY A 70 9.73 -0.05 -7.68
N THR A 71 10.39 -1.16 -7.98
CA THR A 71 9.85 -2.50 -7.73
C THR A 71 9.91 -2.84 -6.24
N GLN A 72 9.13 -3.83 -5.81
CA GLN A 72 9.13 -4.26 -4.41
C GLN A 72 9.01 -5.79 -4.28
N LYS A 73 9.53 -6.33 -3.19
CA LYS A 73 9.33 -7.73 -2.81
C LYS A 73 8.67 -7.81 -1.44
N PHE A 74 7.66 -8.64 -1.33
CA PHE A 74 6.98 -8.92 -0.06
C PHE A 74 7.19 -10.38 0.33
N TYR A 75 7.43 -10.60 1.62
CA TYR A 75 7.56 -11.90 2.24
C TYR A 75 6.72 -11.91 3.51
N VAL A 76 5.64 -12.70 3.50
CA VAL A 76 4.75 -12.88 4.65
C VAL A 76 4.94 -14.28 5.18
N TYR A 77 5.36 -14.40 6.44
CA TYR A 77 5.61 -15.67 7.12
C TYR A 77 4.63 -15.88 8.27
N PHE A 78 3.83 -16.93 8.17
CA PHE A 78 2.80 -17.25 9.15
C PHE A 78 3.39 -17.98 10.37
N LYS A 79 3.07 -17.45 11.55
CA LYS A 79 3.50 -17.95 12.87
C LYS A 79 2.38 -18.68 13.60
N GLU A 80 1.15 -18.17 13.52
CA GLU A 80 -0.03 -18.76 14.14
C GLU A 80 -1.25 -18.61 13.22
N PRO A 81 -2.22 -19.56 13.25
CA PRO A 81 -2.27 -20.77 14.08
C PRO A 81 -1.40 -21.91 13.51
N ALA A 82 -1.44 -23.07 14.17
CA ALA A 82 -0.62 -24.24 13.81
C ALA A 82 -0.85 -24.75 12.38
N ASP A 83 -2.08 -24.63 11.87
CA ASP A 83 -2.45 -24.97 10.50
C ASP A 83 -1.81 -24.03 9.46
N LEU A 84 -1.53 -22.79 9.84
CA LEU A 84 -0.85 -21.83 8.97
C LEU A 84 0.67 -21.76 9.20
N TYR A 85 1.17 -22.37 10.27
CA TYR A 85 2.57 -22.27 10.67
C TYR A 85 3.52 -22.62 9.52
N LYS A 86 4.53 -21.76 9.30
CA LYS A 86 5.55 -21.89 8.23
C LYS A 86 5.05 -21.74 6.80
N GLN A 87 3.77 -21.44 6.57
CA GLN A 87 3.35 -21.00 5.24
C GLN A 87 4.02 -19.67 4.91
N VAL A 88 4.28 -19.45 3.62
CA VAL A 88 4.85 -18.21 3.13
C VAL A 88 4.05 -17.69 1.95
N PHE A 89 3.65 -16.43 2.01
CA PHE A 89 3.17 -15.70 0.85
C PHE A 89 4.27 -14.77 0.34
N LEU A 90 4.64 -14.92 -0.94
CA LEU A 90 5.71 -14.19 -1.59
C LEU A 90 5.13 -13.38 -2.76
N VAL A 91 5.51 -12.11 -2.87
CA VAL A 91 5.12 -11.23 -3.98
C VAL A 91 6.32 -10.53 -4.55
N TRP A 92 6.45 -10.53 -5.87
CA TRP A 92 7.36 -9.66 -6.60
C TRP A 92 6.51 -8.68 -7.40
N LYS A 93 6.59 -7.41 -7.03
CA LYS A 93 5.80 -6.34 -7.64
C LYS A 93 6.48 -5.79 -8.86
N GLU A 94 5.68 -5.53 -9.89
CA GLU A 94 6.11 -4.97 -11.16
C GLU A 94 5.49 -3.58 -11.36
N VAL A 95 6.32 -2.62 -11.75
CA VAL A 95 5.88 -1.24 -12.06
C VAL A 95 5.82 -0.95 -13.56
N ALA A 96 6.36 -1.84 -14.38
CA ALA A 96 6.33 -1.68 -15.84
C ALA A 96 4.92 -1.92 -16.38
N GLU A 97 4.59 -1.29 -17.51
CA GLU A 97 3.31 -1.50 -18.18
C GLU A 97 3.20 -2.90 -18.77
N GLY A 98 1.98 -3.46 -18.71
CA GLY A 98 1.69 -4.82 -19.20
C GLY A 98 2.34 -5.94 -18.41
N ARG A 99 2.96 -5.66 -17.25
CA ARG A 99 3.55 -6.69 -16.37
C ARG A 99 2.75 -6.82 -15.08
N ASP A 100 2.27 -8.03 -14.83
CA ASP A 100 1.59 -8.39 -13.60
C ASP A 100 2.58 -8.77 -12.50
N ASP A 101 2.23 -8.41 -11.27
CA ASP A 101 2.89 -8.88 -10.06
C ASP A 101 2.88 -10.42 -9.99
N SER A 102 4.04 -11.02 -9.71
CA SER A 102 4.14 -12.46 -9.50
C SER A 102 3.89 -12.82 -8.04
N ARG A 103 3.03 -13.80 -7.79
CA ARG A 103 2.58 -14.19 -6.45
C ARG A 103 2.68 -15.69 -6.24
N TRP A 104 3.16 -16.09 -5.07
CA TRP A 104 3.26 -17.49 -4.69
C TRP A 104 2.86 -17.73 -3.24
N MET A 105 2.29 -18.90 -2.98
CA MET A 105 2.09 -19.46 -1.66
C MET A 105 2.97 -20.72 -1.52
N TRP A 106 3.78 -20.76 -0.47
CA TRP A 106 4.46 -21.96 -0.01
C TRP A 106 3.62 -22.64 1.06
N LEU A 107 3.30 -23.92 0.82
CA LEU A 107 2.47 -24.75 1.67
C LEU A 107 3.32 -25.93 2.17
N PRO A 108 4.00 -25.80 3.33
CA PRO A 108 4.98 -26.79 3.79
C PRO A 108 4.34 -28.15 4.07
N ALA A 109 3.13 -28.19 4.61
CA ALA A 109 2.39 -29.43 4.87
C ALA A 109 2.12 -30.25 3.60
N LEU A 110 2.10 -29.59 2.44
CA LEU A 110 1.89 -30.21 1.13
C LEU A 110 3.18 -30.31 0.30
N ASN A 111 4.29 -29.79 0.82
CA ASN A 111 5.54 -29.59 0.08
C ASN A 111 5.30 -28.90 -1.29
N LEU A 112 4.41 -27.89 -1.32
CA LEU A 112 3.89 -27.30 -2.54
C LEU A 112 4.18 -25.80 -2.64
N LYS A 113 4.79 -25.39 -3.75
CA LYS A 113 4.82 -24.00 -4.21
C LYS A 113 3.67 -23.79 -5.19
N ARG A 114 2.66 -23.03 -4.79
CA ARG A 114 1.49 -22.70 -5.61
C ARG A 114 1.58 -21.27 -6.10
N SER A 115 1.55 -21.06 -7.42
CA SER A 115 1.40 -19.71 -8.00
C SER A 115 -0.03 -19.22 -7.82
N ILE A 116 -0.21 -17.92 -7.62
CA ILE A 116 -1.52 -17.25 -7.61
C ILE A 116 -1.61 -16.47 -8.92
N ALA A 117 -2.56 -16.84 -9.78
CA ALA A 117 -2.72 -16.19 -11.08
C ALA A 117 -3.11 -14.71 -10.90
N PRO A 118 -2.79 -13.83 -11.86
CA PRO A 118 -3.18 -12.41 -11.79
C PRO A 118 -4.68 -12.20 -11.53
N GLY A 119 -5.56 -13.02 -12.13
CA GLY A 119 -7.01 -12.97 -11.88
C GLY A 119 -7.43 -13.42 -10.48
N ASP A 120 -6.64 -14.28 -9.82
CA ASP A 120 -6.91 -14.80 -8.49
C ASP A 120 -6.46 -13.86 -7.37
N LYS A 121 -5.84 -12.71 -7.69
CA LYS A 121 -5.37 -11.74 -6.69
C LYS A 121 -6.50 -11.15 -5.84
N ARG A 122 -7.75 -11.24 -6.32
CA ARG A 122 -8.98 -10.82 -5.62
C ARG A 122 -9.64 -11.94 -4.82
N THR A 123 -8.96 -13.06 -4.62
CA THR A 123 -9.42 -14.12 -3.72
C THR A 123 -9.01 -13.81 -2.29
N SER A 124 -9.82 -14.29 -1.33
CA SER A 124 -9.62 -14.07 0.11
C SER A 124 -8.21 -14.49 0.55
N PHE A 125 -7.53 -13.57 1.22
CA PHE A 125 -6.25 -13.80 1.85
C PHE A 125 -6.46 -14.62 3.12
N VAL A 126 -6.09 -15.91 3.06
CA VAL A 126 -6.16 -16.89 4.15
C VAL A 126 -7.50 -16.90 4.89
N GLY A 127 -8.62 -16.67 4.20
CA GLY A 127 -9.97 -16.69 4.78
C GLY A 127 -10.37 -15.42 5.52
N SER A 128 -9.72 -14.28 5.21
CA SER A 128 -10.10 -12.93 5.65
C SER A 128 -10.88 -12.15 4.60
N ASP A 129 -11.36 -10.99 5.01
CA ASP A 129 -12.01 -10.03 4.11
C ASP A 129 -10.99 -9.30 3.22
N PHE A 130 -9.70 -9.32 3.58
CA PHE A 130 -8.63 -8.87 2.70
C PHE A 130 -8.44 -9.86 1.56
N VAL A 131 -8.04 -9.35 0.40
CA VAL A 131 -7.61 -10.16 -0.74
C VAL A 131 -6.09 -10.14 -0.89
N TYR A 132 -5.54 -11.03 -1.71
CA TYR A 132 -4.08 -11.12 -1.90
C TYR A 132 -3.45 -9.82 -2.41
N GLU A 133 -4.16 -9.04 -3.23
CA GLU A 133 -3.63 -7.76 -3.71
C GLU A 133 -3.49 -6.73 -2.59
N ASP A 134 -4.39 -6.71 -1.59
CA ASP A 134 -4.37 -5.75 -0.48
C ASP A 134 -3.10 -5.85 0.37
N VAL A 135 -2.54 -7.06 0.51
CA VAL A 135 -1.33 -7.29 1.30
C VAL A 135 -0.08 -6.67 0.65
N SER A 136 -0.07 -6.61 -0.68
CA SER A 136 1.04 -6.06 -1.47
C SER A 136 0.75 -4.69 -2.07
N GLY A 137 -0.44 -4.15 -1.86
CA GLY A 137 -0.95 -2.99 -2.57
C GLY A 137 -1.31 -3.26 -4.03
N ARG A 138 -2.19 -2.40 -4.54
CA ARG A 138 -2.68 -2.39 -5.92
C ARG A 138 -1.86 -1.43 -6.78
N ASN A 139 -1.71 -1.73 -8.07
CA ASN A 139 -1.03 -0.84 -9.00
C ASN A 139 -1.98 0.29 -9.41
N LEU A 140 -1.52 1.54 -9.28
CA LEU A 140 -2.33 2.74 -9.55
C LEU A 140 -2.91 2.80 -10.96
N ARG A 141 -2.28 2.12 -11.93
CA ARG A 141 -2.71 2.11 -13.33
C ARG A 141 -3.87 1.15 -13.61
N GLU A 142 -4.25 0.33 -12.63
CA GLU A 142 -5.43 -0.51 -12.75
C GLU A 142 -6.74 0.25 -12.46
N ASP A 143 -6.64 1.53 -12.09
CA ASP A 143 -7.75 2.39 -11.73
C ASP A 143 -7.72 3.71 -12.52
N VAL A 144 -8.88 4.33 -12.66
CA VAL A 144 -9.03 5.70 -13.18
C VAL A 144 -9.32 6.59 -11.98
N HIS A 145 -8.50 7.63 -11.79
CA HIS A 145 -8.57 8.50 -10.63
C HIS A 145 -9.27 9.80 -10.98
N GLU A 146 -10.16 10.25 -10.10
CA GLU A 146 -10.91 11.50 -10.25
C GLU A 146 -10.96 12.22 -8.90
N LEU A 147 -10.70 13.53 -8.90
CA LEU A 147 -10.91 14.38 -7.72
C LEU A 147 -12.37 14.83 -7.69
N THR A 148 -13.15 14.27 -6.77
CA THR A 148 -14.59 14.55 -6.70
C THR A 148 -14.93 15.81 -5.89
N ASN A 149 -14.16 16.11 -4.84
CA ASN A 149 -14.39 17.27 -3.98
C ASN A 149 -13.13 17.60 -3.14
N THR A 150 -13.01 18.86 -2.70
CA THR A 150 -11.98 19.34 -1.76
C THR A 150 -12.66 19.95 -0.54
N THR A 151 -12.28 19.51 0.66
CA THR A 151 -12.81 20.05 1.93
C THR A 151 -11.73 20.76 2.73
N GLU A 152 -12.09 21.80 3.49
CA GLU A 152 -11.15 22.57 4.32
C GLU A 152 -10.64 21.80 5.56
N THR A 153 -11.16 20.60 5.83
CA THR A 153 -10.75 19.77 6.97
C THR A 153 -9.74 18.71 6.54
N GLN A 154 -8.57 18.72 7.17
CA GLN A 154 -7.59 17.62 7.08
C GLN A 154 -8.04 16.48 8.00
N TYR A 155 -8.03 15.25 7.49
CA TYR A 155 -8.02 14.03 8.31
C TYR A 155 -6.60 13.49 8.40
#